data_AF-A0A0P7ZDL5-F1
#
_entry.id   AF-A0A0P7ZDL5-F1
#
_cell.length_a   1.000
_cell.length_b   1.000
_cell.length_c   1.000
_cell.angle_alpha   90.00
_cell.angle_beta   90.00
_cell.angle_gamma   90.00
#
_symmetry.space_group_name_H-M   'P 1'
#
loop_
_entity.id
_entity.type
_entity.pdbx_description
1 polymer ?
#
loop_
_entity_poly.entity_id
_entity_poly.type
_entity_poly.pdbx_seq_one_letter_code
_entity_poly.pdbx_strand_id
1 'polypeptide(L)'
;MVRLNVANNGAMDMTDIILTDSINPNFELKSDTSLTWNIPVIKPGEWKDIGYSIKPLETSINGFTFPVVNAQFKVNNKQYNISSNASIVIVNGPKIIINKTIDKQFINISDDVTVTVSIQNIGNIATRMEVKDFLPEN
;
A
#
# COMPACT_ATOMS: atom_id res chain seq x y z
N MET A 1 4.02 -11.49 3.40
CA MET A 1 4.37 -11.75 1.99
C MET A 1 3.09 -11.73 1.17
N VAL A 2 3.13 -11.18 -0.04
CA VAL A 2 2.06 -11.30 -1.03
C VAL A 2 2.32 -12.57 -1.84
N ARG A 3 1.25 -13.29 -2.20
CA ARG A 3 1.29 -14.51 -3.00
C ARG A 3 0.34 -14.39 -4.18
N LEU A 4 0.85 -14.74 -5.35
CA LEU A 4 0.13 -14.78 -6.61
C LEU A 4 0.10 -16.23 -7.08
N ASN A 5 -1.08 -16.72 -7.41
CA ASN A 5 -1.26 -18.04 -7.98
C ASN A 5 -1.83 -17.90 -9.39
N VAL A 6 -1.19 -18.54 -10.36
CA VAL A 6 -1.71 -18.68 -11.73
C VAL A 6 -1.85 -20.16 -12.03
N ALA A 7 -3.05 -20.57 -12.45
CA ALA A 7 -3.37 -21.97 -12.69
C ALA A 7 -3.98 -22.15 -14.09
N ASN A 8 -3.59 -23.23 -14.78
CA ASN A 8 -4.21 -23.64 -16.02
C ASN A 8 -5.20 -24.77 -15.75
N ASN A 9 -6.47 -24.42 -15.55
CA ASN A 9 -7.55 -25.39 -15.38
C ASN A 9 -8.19 -25.83 -16.72
N GLY A 10 -7.60 -25.43 -17.84
CA GLY A 10 -8.04 -25.78 -19.18
C GLY A 10 -7.42 -27.09 -19.68
N ALA A 11 -7.82 -27.50 -20.89
CA ALA A 11 -7.35 -28.73 -21.53
C ALA A 11 -6.13 -28.53 -22.45
N MET A 12 -5.67 -27.29 -22.66
CA MET A 12 -4.59 -26.95 -23.57
C MET A 12 -3.48 -26.19 -22.84
N ASP A 13 -2.26 -26.26 -23.37
CA ASP A 13 -1.12 -25.52 -22.84
C ASP A 13 -1.39 -24.01 -22.88
N MET A 14 -1.06 -23.36 -21.77
CA MET A 14 -1.00 -21.91 -21.68
C MET A 14 0.47 -21.50 -21.87
N THR A 15 0.76 -20.66 -22.84
CA THR A 15 2.15 -20.25 -23.19
C THR A 15 2.33 -18.73 -23.16
N ASP A 16 3.59 -18.28 -23.20
CA ASP A 16 3.96 -16.86 -23.21
C ASP A 16 3.25 -16.04 -22.13
N ILE A 17 3.23 -16.56 -20.90
CA ILE A 17 2.52 -15.91 -19.81
C ILE A 17 3.36 -14.77 -19.26
N ILE A 18 2.76 -13.57 -19.20
CA ILE A 18 3.33 -12.39 -18.55
C ILE A 18 2.37 -12.00 -17.43
N LEU A 19 2.84 -12.16 -16.19
CA LEU A 19 2.16 -11.65 -15.00
C LEU A 19 2.74 -10.29 -14.63
N THR A 20 1.88 -9.31 -14.40
CA THR A 20 2.26 -7.97 -13.93
C THR A 20 1.45 -7.58 -12.71
N ASP A 21 2.14 -7.04 -11.71
CA ASP A 21 1.53 -6.46 -10.52
C ASP A 21 2.12 -5.07 -10.27
N SER A 22 1.53 -4.32 -9.33
CA SER A 22 2.00 -3.02 -8.89
C SER A 22 1.94 -2.92 -7.37
N ILE A 23 2.45 -1.82 -6.80
CA ILE A 23 2.42 -1.60 -5.36
C ILE A 23 1.52 -0.41 -5.06
N ASN A 24 0.67 -0.57 -4.05
CA ASN A 24 -0.05 0.57 -3.49
C ASN A 24 0.97 1.55 -2.87
N PRO A 25 0.89 2.87 -3.14
CA PRO A 25 1.89 3.85 -2.69
C PRO A 25 2.10 3.92 -1.17
N ASN A 26 1.19 3.37 -0.37
CA ASN A 26 1.32 3.27 1.09
C ASN A 26 2.12 2.04 1.54
N PHE A 27 2.81 1.37 0.62
CA PHE A 27 3.69 0.24 0.88
C PHE A 27 5.02 0.41 0.15
N GLU A 28 6.09 -0.09 0.76
CA GLU A 28 7.41 -0.20 0.14
C GLU A 28 7.71 -1.67 -0.19
N LEU A 29 8.36 -1.92 -1.34
CA LEU A 29 8.90 -3.24 -1.66
C LEU A 29 10.14 -3.49 -0.81
N LYS A 30 10.25 -4.68 -0.20
CA LYS A 30 11.37 -5.00 0.70
C LYS A 30 12.68 -5.28 -0.07
N SER A 31 12.64 -5.45 -1.39
CA SER A 31 13.78 -5.79 -2.26
C SER A 31 13.55 -5.24 -3.67
N ASP A 32 14.58 -5.21 -4.50
CA ASP A 32 14.49 -4.78 -5.92
C ASP A 32 13.83 -5.84 -6.82
N THR A 33 12.82 -6.52 -6.32
CA THR A 33 12.13 -7.59 -7.03
C THR A 33 11.27 -7.00 -8.16
N SER A 34 11.49 -7.47 -9.39
CA SER A 34 10.58 -7.18 -10.50
C SER A 34 9.16 -7.65 -10.16
N LEU A 35 8.17 -6.82 -10.44
CA LEU A 35 6.74 -7.18 -10.38
C LEU A 35 6.19 -7.60 -11.75
N THR A 36 7.10 -7.99 -12.64
CA THR A 36 6.80 -8.64 -13.92
C THR A 36 7.46 -10.00 -13.93
N TRP A 37 6.68 -11.04 -14.22
CA TRP A 37 7.14 -12.42 -14.28
C TRP A 37 6.75 -13.05 -15.62
N ASN A 38 7.75 -13.62 -16.29
CA ASN A 38 7.56 -14.35 -17.53
C ASN A 38 7.56 -15.85 -17.24
N ILE A 39 6.46 -16.53 -17.54
CA ILE A 39 6.33 -17.98 -17.39
C ILE A 39 6.16 -18.57 -18.80
N PRO A 40 7.09 -19.40 -19.29
CA PRO A 40 7.04 -19.89 -20.66
C PRO A 40 5.81 -20.75 -20.96
N VAL A 41 5.45 -21.64 -20.03
CA VAL A 41 4.33 -22.56 -20.17
C VAL A 41 3.76 -22.97 -18.82
N ILE A 42 2.45 -23.18 -18.76
CA ILE A 42 1.75 -23.89 -17.70
C ILE A 42 0.85 -24.94 -18.36
N LYS A 43 1.11 -26.23 -18.10
CA LYS A 43 0.36 -27.33 -18.71
C LYS A 43 -1.03 -27.49 -18.07
N PRO A 44 -1.96 -28.20 -18.73
CA PRO A 44 -3.25 -28.56 -18.14
C PRO A 44 -3.12 -29.13 -16.73
N GLY A 45 -3.85 -28.55 -15.78
CA GLY A 45 -3.87 -28.93 -14.37
C GLY A 45 -2.70 -28.40 -13.53
N GLU A 46 -1.73 -27.72 -14.13
CA GLU A 46 -0.59 -27.14 -13.40
C GLU A 46 -0.87 -25.70 -12.93
N TRP A 47 -0.08 -25.28 -11.94
CA TRP A 47 -0.09 -23.92 -11.44
C TRP A 47 1.33 -23.45 -11.08
N LYS A 48 1.50 -22.12 -10.95
CA LYS A 48 2.70 -21.47 -10.43
C LYS A 48 2.36 -20.54 -9.29
N ASP A 49 3.15 -20.63 -8.21
CA ASP A 49 3.14 -19.66 -7.12
C ASP A 49 4.32 -18.71 -7.27
N ILE A 50 4.01 -17.43 -7.12
CA ILE A 50 4.98 -16.34 -7.09
C ILE A 50 4.70 -15.51 -5.85
N GLY A 51 5.72 -14.91 -5.26
CA GLY A 51 5.53 -14.03 -4.12
C GLY A 51 6.58 -12.95 -4.03
N TYR A 52 6.17 -11.85 -3.41
CA TYR A 52 7.05 -10.72 -3.08
C TYR A 52 6.70 -10.20 -1.68
N SER A 53 7.62 -9.43 -1.10
CA SER A 53 7.45 -8.90 0.26
C SER A 53 7.41 -7.39 0.24
N ILE A 54 6.43 -6.84 0.95
CA ILE A 54 6.21 -5.42 1.12
C ILE A 54 6.13 -5.09 2.61
N LYS A 55 6.29 -3.82 2.93
CA LYS A 55 6.09 -3.26 4.26
C LYS A 55 5.17 -2.04 4.17
N PRO A 56 4.17 -1.91 5.07
CA PRO A 56 3.34 -0.71 5.08
C PRO A 56 4.13 0.51 5.54
N LEU A 57 3.81 1.66 4.97
CA LEU A 57 4.40 2.96 5.30
C LEU A 57 3.50 3.76 6.27
N GLU A 58 2.20 3.50 6.27
CA GLU A 58 1.26 4.15 7.17
C GLU A 58 0.16 3.21 7.66
N THR A 59 -0.43 3.56 8.80
CA THR A 59 -1.63 2.91 9.36
C THR A 59 -2.87 3.26 8.54
N SER A 60 -3.71 2.26 8.27
CA SER A 60 -5.07 2.46 7.78
C SER A 60 -6.02 1.43 8.40
N ILE A 61 -6.86 1.92 9.31
CA ILE A 61 -7.88 1.11 10.00
C ILE A 61 -9.07 0.78 9.07
N ASN A 62 -9.26 1.57 8.02
CA ASN A 62 -10.26 1.33 6.97
C ASN A 62 -9.69 0.50 5.80
N GLY A 63 -8.39 0.19 5.86
CA GLY A 63 -7.66 -0.60 4.88
C GLY A 63 -7.12 0.19 3.69
N PHE A 64 -6.22 -0.47 2.97
CA PHE A 64 -5.75 -0.06 1.65
C PHE A 64 -6.18 -1.08 0.61
N THR A 65 -6.64 -0.59 -0.54
CA THR A 65 -6.91 -1.42 -1.70
C THR A 65 -5.58 -1.83 -2.33
N PHE A 66 -5.38 -3.13 -2.45
CA PHE A 66 -4.29 -3.72 -3.19
C PHE A 66 -4.65 -3.81 -4.68
N PRO A 67 -3.68 -3.54 -5.57
CA PRO A 67 -3.92 -3.60 -6.99
C PRO A 67 -4.27 -5.01 -7.44
N VAL A 68 -4.92 -5.08 -8.60
CA VAL A 68 -5.14 -6.35 -9.28
C VAL A 68 -3.88 -6.78 -10.00
N VAL A 69 -3.61 -8.08 -9.98
CA VAL A 69 -2.60 -8.70 -10.82
C VAL A 69 -3.20 -8.87 -12.21
N ASN A 70 -2.45 -8.54 -13.26
CA ASN A 70 -2.84 -8.80 -14.63
C ASN A 70 -2.02 -9.96 -15.19
N ALA A 71 -2.67 -10.84 -15.94
CA ALA A 71 -2.00 -11.91 -16.68
C ALA A 71 -2.34 -11.77 -18.16
N GLN A 72 -1.31 -11.77 -18.99
CA GLN A 72 -1.40 -12.00 -20.42
C GLN A 72 -0.87 -13.39 -20.73
N PHE A 73 -1.50 -14.13 -21.64
CA PHE A 73 -1.02 -15.44 -22.06
C PHE A 73 -1.56 -15.81 -23.44
N LYS A 74 -1.04 -16.90 -24.02
CA LYS A 74 -1.53 -17.47 -25.28
C LYS A 74 -2.06 -18.89 -25.11
N VAL A 75 -3.08 -19.20 -25.90
CA VAL A 75 -3.59 -20.56 -26.12
C VAL A 75 -3.85 -20.69 -27.62
N ASN A 76 -3.29 -21.71 -28.27
CA ASN A 76 -3.36 -21.89 -29.73
C ASN A 76 -2.99 -20.61 -30.53
N ASN A 77 -1.90 -19.95 -30.14
CA ASN A 77 -1.39 -18.70 -30.71
C ASN A 77 -2.35 -17.49 -30.59
N LYS A 78 -3.49 -17.60 -29.90
CA LYS A 78 -4.37 -16.48 -29.59
C LYS A 78 -4.06 -15.93 -28.21
N GLN A 79 -3.95 -14.62 -28.10
CA GLN A 79 -3.67 -13.92 -26.85
C GLN A 79 -4.95 -13.66 -26.04
N TYR A 80 -4.83 -13.81 -24.73
CA TYR A 80 -5.86 -13.55 -23.74
C TYR A 80 -5.29 -12.71 -22.61
N ASN A 81 -6.16 -11.95 -21.95
CA ASN A 81 -5.81 -11.19 -20.75
C ASN A 81 -6.86 -11.45 -19.68
N ILE A 82 -6.42 -11.62 -18.44
CA ILE A 82 -7.27 -11.74 -17.26
C ILE A 82 -6.69 -10.88 -16.14
N SER A 83 -7.51 -10.58 -15.13
CA SER A 83 -7.07 -9.92 -13.90
C SER A 83 -7.58 -10.67 -12.68
N SER A 84 -6.84 -10.56 -11.58
CA SER A 84 -7.30 -11.04 -10.27
C SER A 84 -8.38 -10.13 -9.69
N ASN A 85 -8.98 -10.56 -8.59
CA ASN A 85 -9.74 -9.66 -7.73
C ASN A 85 -8.80 -8.66 -7.03
N ALA A 86 -9.35 -7.49 -6.69
CA ALA A 86 -8.72 -6.60 -5.73
C ALA A 86 -8.91 -7.15 -4.31
N SER A 87 -8.01 -6.78 -3.40
CA SER A 87 -8.09 -7.15 -1.99
C SER A 87 -7.92 -5.90 -1.12
N ILE A 88 -8.48 -5.92 0.09
CA ILE A 88 -8.29 -4.84 1.06
C ILE A 88 -7.45 -5.38 2.22
N VAL A 89 -6.43 -4.63 2.62
CA VAL A 89 -5.56 -4.97 3.75
C VAL A 89 -5.66 -3.87 4.80
N ILE A 90 -6.07 -4.24 6.01
CA ILE A 90 -6.06 -3.35 7.18
C ILE A 90 -4.65 -3.30 7.76
N VAL A 91 -4.13 -2.10 7.93
CA VAL A 91 -2.83 -1.87 8.56
C VAL A 91 -3.05 -1.26 9.93
N ASN A 92 -2.81 -2.06 10.96
CA ASN A 92 -2.94 -1.64 12.35
C ASN A 92 -1.68 -0.91 12.80
N GLY A 93 -1.86 0.15 13.59
CA GLY A 93 -0.77 1.00 14.05
C GLY A 93 -1.26 2.30 14.67
N PRO A 94 -0.36 3.11 15.23
CA PRO A 94 -0.68 4.49 15.59
C PRO A 94 -0.77 5.35 14.32
N LYS A 95 -1.60 6.39 14.35
CA LYS A 95 -1.63 7.45 13.33
C LYS A 95 -1.96 8.77 14.01
N ILE A 96 -0.96 9.62 14.14
CA ILE A 96 -1.05 10.84 14.94
C ILE A 96 -1.29 12.04 14.04
N ILE A 97 -2.27 12.87 14.40
CA ILE A 97 -2.51 14.19 13.83
C ILE A 97 -2.23 15.23 14.91
N ILE A 98 -1.44 16.25 14.58
CA ILE A 98 -1.14 17.39 15.46
C ILE A 98 -1.60 18.66 14.75
N ASN A 99 -2.42 19.46 15.43
CA ASN A 99 -2.84 20.77 14.94
C ASN A 99 -2.45 21.85 15.95
N LYS A 100 -1.82 22.92 15.45
CA LYS A 100 -1.50 24.12 16.22
C LYS A 100 -2.27 25.30 15.65
N THR A 101 -2.98 26.02 16.51
CA THR A 101 -3.74 27.21 16.12
C THR A 101 -3.37 28.36 17.04
N ILE A 102 -3.52 29.57 16.50
CA ILE A 102 -3.41 30.83 17.25
C ILE A 102 -4.79 31.48 17.18
N ASP A 103 -5.25 32.02 18.29
CA ASP A 103 -6.57 32.66 18.41
C ASP A 103 -6.69 33.97 17.63
N LYS A 104 -5.57 34.66 17.36
CA LYS A 104 -5.51 35.95 16.66
C LYS A 104 -4.59 35.88 15.44
N GLN A 105 -5.10 36.30 14.28
CA GLN A 105 -4.33 36.40 13.03
C GLN A 105 -3.55 37.72 12.90
N PHE A 106 -4.06 38.79 13.54
CA PHE A 106 -3.43 40.10 13.60
C PHE A 106 -3.33 40.51 15.08
N ILE A 107 -2.16 41.00 15.47
CA ILE A 107 -1.80 41.34 16.85
C ILE A 107 -1.02 42.64 16.89
N ASN A 108 -1.29 43.46 17.89
CA ASN A 108 -0.55 44.68 18.17
C ASN A 108 0.55 44.43 19.21
N ILE A 109 1.45 45.40 19.34
CA ILE A 109 2.46 45.39 20.40
C ILE A 109 1.76 45.36 21.76
N SER A 110 2.15 44.41 22.60
CA SER A 110 1.58 44.11 23.93
C SER A 110 0.26 43.32 23.95
N ASP A 111 -0.25 42.86 22.80
CA ASP A 111 -1.37 41.92 22.80
C ASP A 111 -0.92 40.52 23.21
N ASP A 112 -1.66 39.88 24.12
CA ASP A 112 -1.50 38.46 24.41
C ASP A 112 -2.12 37.59 23.31
N VAL A 113 -1.52 36.42 23.07
CA VAL A 113 -2.06 35.38 22.17
C VAL A 113 -2.20 34.05 22.89
N THR A 114 -3.23 33.32 22.52
CA THR A 114 -3.42 31.93 22.97
C THR A 114 -3.03 30.99 21.85
N VAL A 115 -2.03 30.16 22.13
CA VAL A 115 -1.64 29.06 21.26
C VAL A 115 -2.32 27.78 21.76
N THR A 116 -3.09 27.13 20.90
CA THR A 116 -3.71 25.83 21.20
C THR A 116 -3.04 24.73 20.38
N VAL A 117 -2.55 23.68 21.06
CA VAL A 117 -2.03 22.46 20.42
C VAL A 117 -2.98 21.32 20.73
N SER A 118 -3.50 20.68 19.69
CA SER A 118 -4.33 19.46 19.79
C SER A 118 -3.63 18.29 19.14
N ILE A 119 -3.70 17.13 19.80
CA ILE A 119 -3.07 15.88 19.36
C ILE A 119 -4.13 14.80 19.37
N GLN A 120 -4.24 14.05 18.27
CA GLN A 120 -5.18 12.96 18.14
C GLN A 120 -4.49 11.72 17.55
N ASN A 121 -4.65 10.58 18.21
CA ASN A 121 -4.34 9.28 17.60
C ASN A 121 -5.61 8.76 16.91
N ILE A 122 -5.62 8.78 15.59
CA ILE A 122 -6.68 8.20 14.75
C ILE A 122 -6.36 6.76 14.31
N GLY A 123 -5.22 6.21 14.75
CA GLY A 123 -4.89 4.79 14.60
C GLY A 123 -5.55 3.94 15.70
N ASN A 124 -5.39 2.63 15.61
CA ASN A 124 -5.98 1.68 16.56
C ASN A 124 -4.98 1.07 17.55
N ILE A 125 -3.71 1.49 17.50
CA ILE A 125 -2.70 1.07 18.47
C ILE A 125 -2.26 2.29 19.28
N ALA A 126 -2.28 2.13 20.61
CA ALA A 126 -1.78 3.14 21.53
C ALA A 126 -0.26 3.31 21.37
N THR A 127 0.22 4.54 21.49
CA THR A 127 1.64 4.86 21.42
C THR A 127 2.02 5.88 22.48
N ARG A 128 3.29 5.93 22.86
CA ARG A 128 3.86 7.01 23.67
C ARG A 128 4.42 8.07 22.74
N MET A 129 4.21 9.33 23.08
CA MET A 129 4.73 10.46 22.31
C MET A 129 5.04 11.64 23.23
N GLU A 130 5.98 12.47 22.79
CA GLU A 130 6.37 13.73 23.42
C GLU A 130 6.22 14.82 22.35
N VAL A 131 5.61 15.95 22.70
CA VAL A 131 5.47 17.12 21.82
C VAL A 131 6.16 18.30 22.48
N LYS A 132 7.02 18.97 21.73
CA LYS A 132 7.75 20.17 22.16
C LYS A 132 7.39 21.31 21.23
N ASP A 133 7.11 22.46 21.82
CA ASP A 133 6.87 23.71 21.12
C ASP A 133 7.82 24.77 21.68
N PHE A 134 8.46 25.54 20.79
CA PHE A 134 9.46 26.52 21.15
C PHE A 134 9.05 27.90 20.67
N LEU A 135 9.24 28.90 21.52
CA LEU A 135 9.14 30.31 21.14
C LEU A 135 10.52 30.80 20.69
N PRO A 136 10.61 31.69 19.67
CA PRO A 136 11.87 32.31 19.29
C PRO A 136 12.50 33.06 20.47
N GLU A 137 13.83 33.08 20.53
CA GLU A 137 14.55 33.99 21.43
C GLU A 137 14.51 35.42 20.86
N ASN A 138 14.38 36.41 21.75
CA ASN A 138 14.29 37.84 21.40
C ASN A 138 15.62 38.41 20.89
#